data_AF-A0A0T7P7T9-F1
#
_entry.id   AF-A0A0T7P7T9-F1
#
_cell.length_a   1.000
_cell.length_b   1.000
_cell.length_c   1.000
_cell.angle_alpha   90.00
_cell.angle_beta   90.00
_cell.angle_gamma   90.00
#
_symmetry.space_group_name_H-M   'P 1'
#
loop_
_entity.id
_entity.type
_entity.pdbx_description
1 polymer ?
#
loop_
_entity_poly.entity_id
_entity_poly.type
_entity_poly.pdbx_seq_one_letter_code
_entity_poly.pdbx_strand_id
1 'polypeptide(L)'
;MLDDIIRAYLYQQYNDDENIQAFVDAYNTLAKDIYGWMKYANLPVFVGGYNAGDQLRWIALGIYGVKPPVLSSDKRRISGPFNAMLFNQLPFNGRVVKNESEQVVASDDVFKRVMTWNYYKGDGFNFTIPWLKRRIMRFLTGVDGVDVLNDQRWSISVLFSSSGASISIVKGYRKLTSPSLYNSFTFNTRSFNQKTSVLIKSNEYEFASLFKQAFDSGLLHMPFYQPVSVTIVG
;
A
#
# COMPACT_ATOMS: atom_id res chain seq x y z
N MET A 1 1.42 2.33 36.40
CA MET A 1 0.86 3.48 35.66
C MET A 1 -0.28 4.00 36.51
N LEU A 2 -0.39 5.31 36.78
CA LEU A 2 -1.52 5.82 37.59
C LEU A 2 -2.85 5.56 36.87
N ASP A 3 -3.89 5.15 37.57
CA ASP A 3 -5.20 4.95 36.95
C ASP A 3 -6.05 6.23 36.92
N ASP A 4 -5.65 7.27 37.65
CA ASP A 4 -6.34 8.56 37.70
C ASP A 4 -5.40 9.76 37.51
N ILE A 5 -5.99 10.88 37.07
CA ILE A 5 -5.30 12.16 36.92
C ILE A 5 -5.10 12.83 38.27
N ILE A 6 -4.14 13.75 38.34
CA ILE A 6 -4.09 14.73 39.43
C ILE A 6 -5.21 15.74 39.16
N ARG A 7 -6.21 15.77 40.03
CA ARG A 7 -7.37 16.66 39.87
C ARG A 7 -6.99 18.10 40.21
N ALA A 8 -7.58 19.04 39.48
CA ALA A 8 -7.65 20.42 39.91
C ALA A 8 -8.65 20.52 41.07
N TYR A 9 -8.31 21.36 42.06
CA TYR A 9 -9.14 21.61 43.24
C TYR A 9 -9.38 23.11 43.39
N LEU A 10 -10.51 23.44 44.01
CA LEU A 10 -10.86 24.82 44.35
C LEU A 10 -10.22 25.25 45.66
N TYR A 11 -9.84 26.52 45.73
CA TYR A 11 -9.54 27.14 47.01
C TYR A 11 -10.82 27.25 47.84
N GLN A 12 -10.69 27.08 49.15
CA GLN A 12 -11.82 27.01 50.08
C GLN A 12 -12.74 28.25 50.04
N GLN A 13 -12.21 29.40 49.62
CA GLN A 13 -12.94 30.67 49.48
C GLN A 13 -13.95 30.70 48.32
N TYR A 14 -13.88 29.74 47.38
CA TYR A 14 -14.72 29.67 46.19
C TYR A 14 -15.55 28.37 46.14
N ASN A 15 -15.64 27.66 47.26
CA ASN A 15 -16.35 26.38 47.35
C ASN A 15 -17.86 26.54 47.53
N ASP A 16 -18.35 27.77 47.55
CA ASP A 16 -19.76 28.15 47.61
C ASP A 16 -20.29 28.64 46.25
N ASP A 17 -19.41 28.93 45.28
CA ASP A 17 -19.81 29.32 43.92
C ASP A 17 -19.98 28.09 43.02
N GLU A 18 -21.24 27.79 42.71
CA GLU A 18 -21.65 26.67 41.86
C GLU A 18 -21.04 26.73 40.45
N ASN A 19 -20.82 27.93 39.89
CA ASN A 19 -20.26 28.05 38.54
C ASN A 19 -18.79 27.67 38.50
N ILE A 20 -18.04 28.03 39.54
CA ILE A 20 -16.60 27.74 39.62
C ILE A 20 -16.39 26.25 39.94
N GLN A 21 -17.25 25.64 40.76
CA GLN A 21 -17.31 24.19 40.94
C GLN A 21 -17.54 23.46 39.62
N ALA A 22 -18.57 23.85 38.86
CA ALA A 22 -18.86 23.24 37.57
C ALA A 22 -17.69 23.36 36.58
N PHE A 23 -16.97 24.50 36.58
CA PHE A 23 -15.79 24.68 35.74
C PHE A 23 -14.66 23.70 36.07
N VAL A 24 -14.34 23.54 37.36
CA VAL A 24 -13.26 22.64 37.81
C VAL A 24 -13.62 21.18 37.57
N ASP A 25 -14.89 20.81 37.75
CA ASP A 25 -15.37 19.46 37.43
C ASP A 25 -15.32 19.16 35.94
N ALA A 26 -15.71 20.12 35.09
CA ALA A 26 -15.59 19.99 33.64
C ALA A 26 -14.13 19.85 33.19
N TYR A 27 -13.23 20.64 33.78
CA TYR A 27 -11.79 20.52 33.52
C TYR A 27 -11.25 19.14 33.90
N ASN A 28 -11.59 18.65 35.09
CA ASN A 28 -11.15 17.33 35.57
C ASN A 28 -11.70 16.20 34.69
N THR A 29 -12.95 16.30 34.24
CA THR A 29 -13.56 15.34 33.31
C THR A 29 -12.81 15.32 31.99
N LEU A 30 -12.56 16.49 31.39
CA LEU A 30 -11.82 16.61 30.14
C LEU A 30 -10.39 16.09 30.24
N ALA A 31 -9.68 16.42 31.33
CA ALA A 31 -8.33 15.92 31.57
C ALA A 31 -8.30 14.39 31.73
N LYS A 32 -9.33 13.80 32.38
CA LYS A 32 -9.47 12.36 32.53
C LYS A 32 -9.74 11.68 31.19
N ASP A 33 -10.58 12.27 30.36
CA ASP A 33 -10.89 11.75 29.02
C ASP A 33 -9.65 11.77 28.12
N ILE A 34 -8.87 12.86 28.14
CA ILE A 34 -7.60 12.95 27.42
C ILE A 34 -6.61 11.88 27.92
N TYR A 35 -6.51 11.70 29.24
CA TYR A 35 -5.66 10.67 29.82
C TYR A 35 -6.09 9.26 29.40
N GLY A 36 -7.40 8.99 29.45
CA GLY A 36 -7.99 7.74 28.98
C GLY A 36 -7.66 7.50 27.51
N TRP A 37 -7.88 8.51 26.66
CA TRP A 37 -7.49 8.45 25.25
C TRP A 37 -6.00 8.14 25.10
N MET A 38 -5.10 8.84 25.79
CA MET A 38 -3.65 8.57 25.70
C MET A 38 -3.27 7.15 26.13
N LYS A 39 -3.90 6.62 27.18
CA LYS A 39 -3.64 5.26 27.68
C LYS A 39 -4.05 4.19 26.68
N TYR A 40 -5.16 4.40 25.96
CA TYR A 40 -5.68 3.45 24.98
C TYR A 40 -5.25 3.75 23.53
N ALA A 41 -4.70 4.94 23.27
CA ALA A 41 -4.22 5.35 21.96
C ALA A 41 -3.00 4.52 21.59
N ASN A 42 -3.21 3.54 20.72
CA ASN A 42 -2.14 2.71 20.18
C ASN A 42 -1.42 3.45 19.03
N LEU A 43 -0.81 4.59 19.36
CA LEU A 43 -0.20 5.53 18.41
C LEU A 43 0.82 4.90 17.44
N PRO A 44 1.68 3.94 17.83
CA PRO A 44 2.64 3.34 16.90
C PRO A 44 2.05 2.19 16.06
N VAL A 45 0.74 1.92 16.15
CA VAL A 45 0.06 0.88 15.38
C VAL A 45 -0.70 1.50 14.21
N PHE A 46 -0.21 1.21 13.00
CA PHE A 46 -0.77 1.71 11.73
C PHE A 46 -1.69 0.69 11.03
N VAL A 47 -1.92 -0.44 11.69
CA VAL A 47 -2.55 -1.63 11.14
C VAL A 47 -4.06 -1.55 11.36
N GLY A 48 -4.84 -1.68 10.29
CA GLY A 48 -6.30 -1.74 10.35
C GLY A 48 -7.01 -0.39 10.46
N GLY A 49 -8.27 -0.40 10.88
CA GLY A 49 -9.14 0.78 10.91
C GLY A 49 -8.75 1.84 11.96
N TYR A 50 -7.80 1.55 12.84
CA TYR A 50 -7.29 2.51 13.82
C TYR A 50 -6.49 3.62 13.15
N ASN A 51 -6.53 4.84 13.71
CA ASN A 51 -5.78 6.02 13.26
C ASN A 51 -5.99 6.31 11.76
N ALA A 52 -6.98 7.12 11.39
CA ALA A 52 -7.30 7.47 10.00
C ALA A 52 -7.33 8.99 9.78
N GLY A 53 -7.31 9.42 8.52
CA GLY A 53 -7.38 10.80 8.11
C GLY A 53 -6.24 11.66 8.67
N ASP A 54 -6.59 12.83 9.17
CA ASP A 54 -5.61 13.78 9.70
C ASP A 54 -4.87 13.26 10.93
N GLN A 55 -5.50 12.41 11.74
CA GLN A 55 -4.85 11.77 12.88
C GLN A 55 -3.68 10.88 12.41
N LEU A 56 -3.87 10.08 11.35
CA LEU A 56 -2.81 9.24 10.79
C LEU A 56 -1.63 10.08 10.32
N ARG A 57 -1.92 11.17 9.61
CA ARG A 57 -0.90 12.09 9.07
C ARG A 57 -0.14 12.79 10.18
N TRP A 58 -0.85 13.26 11.21
CA TRP A 58 -0.26 13.90 12.37
C TRP A 58 0.64 12.94 13.15
N ILE A 59 0.19 11.70 13.39
CA ILE A 59 0.99 10.67 14.07
C ILE A 59 2.23 10.32 13.25
N ALA A 60 2.07 10.04 11.95
CA ALA A 60 3.18 9.64 11.08
C ALA A 60 4.23 10.75 10.96
N LEU A 61 3.81 12.01 10.85
CA LEU A 61 4.71 13.16 10.80
C LEU A 61 5.34 13.43 12.17
N GLY A 62 4.55 13.39 13.24
CA GLY A 62 5.00 13.74 14.59
C GLY A 62 5.94 12.71 15.21
N ILE A 63 5.68 11.42 15.00
CA ILE A 63 6.49 10.33 15.59
C ILE A 63 7.63 9.92 14.66
N TYR A 64 7.37 9.80 13.35
CA TYR A 64 8.31 9.20 12.41
C TYR A 64 8.86 10.18 11.37
N GLY A 65 8.38 11.43 11.32
CA GLY A 65 8.79 12.40 10.31
C GLY A 65 8.34 12.05 8.88
N VAL A 66 7.43 11.09 8.72
CA VAL A 66 7.02 10.59 7.40
C VAL A 66 5.80 11.34 6.89
N LYS A 67 5.88 11.87 5.67
CA LYS A 67 4.76 12.49 4.97
C LYS A 67 4.03 11.47 4.08
N PRO A 68 2.73 11.66 3.81
CA PRO A 68 2.00 10.81 2.87
C PRO A 68 2.69 10.79 1.51
N PRO A 69 2.88 9.59 0.90
CA PRO A 69 3.52 9.50 -0.39
C PRO A 69 2.64 10.12 -1.47
N VAL A 70 3.27 10.81 -2.40
CA VAL A 70 2.62 11.30 -3.62
C VAL A 70 2.82 10.23 -4.69
N LEU A 71 1.71 9.69 -5.20
CA LEU A 71 1.75 8.72 -6.27
C LEU A 71 1.59 9.47 -7.59
N SER A 72 2.58 9.32 -8.47
CA SER A 72 2.49 9.80 -9.84
C SER A 72 1.84 8.71 -10.69
N SER A 73 0.65 8.96 -11.21
CA SER A 73 0.08 8.10 -12.23
C SER A 73 0.47 8.65 -13.60
N ASP A 74 1.25 7.88 -14.35
CA ASP A 74 1.55 8.19 -15.74
C ASP A 74 0.32 7.90 -16.59
N LYS A 75 -0.49 8.94 -16.84
CA LYS A 75 -1.58 8.87 -17.80
C LYS A 75 -1.04 9.21 -19.18
N ARG A 76 -0.96 8.20 -20.04
CA ARG A 76 -0.64 8.40 -21.45
C ARG A 76 -1.92 8.66 -22.23
N ARG A 77 -2.21 9.92 -22.56
CA ARG A 77 -3.34 10.25 -23.43
C ARG A 77 -2.90 10.13 -24.89
N ILE A 78 -3.51 9.19 -25.59
CA ILE A 78 -3.32 9.00 -27.03
C ILE A 78 -4.49 9.68 -27.73
N SER A 79 -4.23 10.76 -28.47
CA SER A 79 -5.25 11.43 -29.28
C SER A 79 -5.07 11.08 -30.76
N GLY A 80 -6.18 10.72 -31.43
CA GLY A 80 -6.30 10.59 -32.89
C GLY A 80 -7.42 9.64 -33.34
N PRO A 81 -8.48 10.16 -34.01
CA PRO A 81 -8.74 9.87 -35.43
C PRO A 81 -9.11 11.15 -36.26
N PHE A 82 -9.44 10.97 -37.55
CA PHE A 82 -9.80 12.04 -38.50
C PHE A 82 -10.85 13.01 -37.90
N ASN A 83 -10.65 14.33 -38.06
CA ASN A 83 -11.51 15.42 -37.56
C ASN A 83 -11.47 15.74 -36.04
N ALA A 84 -10.54 15.18 -35.26
CA ALA A 84 -10.36 15.52 -33.84
C ALA A 84 -9.46 16.76 -33.58
N MET A 85 -8.77 17.27 -34.60
CA MET A 85 -7.87 18.43 -34.54
C MET A 85 -8.03 19.28 -35.80
N LEU A 86 -7.77 20.59 -35.70
CA LEU A 86 -7.83 21.52 -36.84
C LEU A 86 -6.77 21.19 -37.89
N PHE A 87 -7.02 21.57 -39.15
CA PHE A 87 -6.09 21.36 -40.26
C PHE A 87 -4.70 21.98 -39.99
N ASN A 88 -3.64 21.29 -40.42
CA ASN A 88 -2.23 21.70 -40.31
C ASN A 88 -1.62 21.77 -38.89
N GLN A 89 -2.24 21.15 -37.87
CA GLN A 89 -1.66 21.06 -36.52
C GLN A 89 -0.87 19.77 -36.25
N LEU A 90 -0.98 18.76 -37.12
CA LEU A 90 -0.22 17.51 -37.05
C LEU A 90 0.39 17.18 -38.42
N PRO A 91 1.62 16.64 -38.49
CA PRO A 91 2.15 16.08 -39.72
C PRO A 91 1.25 14.96 -40.26
N PHE A 92 1.21 14.78 -41.58
CA PHE A 92 0.50 13.64 -42.19
C PHE A 92 1.05 12.32 -41.64
N ASN A 93 0.15 11.42 -41.20
CA ASN A 93 0.49 10.18 -40.48
C ASN A 93 1.22 10.39 -39.13
N GLY A 94 1.14 11.60 -38.56
CA GLY A 94 1.69 11.91 -37.24
C GLY A 94 0.81 11.38 -36.11
N ARG A 95 1.42 11.15 -34.95
CA ARG A 95 0.72 10.84 -33.69
C ARG A 95 1.27 11.74 -32.60
N VAL A 96 0.39 12.43 -31.89
CA VAL A 96 0.76 13.14 -30.66
C VAL A 96 0.52 12.24 -29.46
N VAL A 97 1.57 12.08 -28.66
CA VAL A 97 1.53 11.41 -27.37
C VAL A 97 1.80 12.49 -26.33
N LYS A 98 0.78 12.85 -25.55
CA LYS A 98 0.97 13.70 -24.37
C LYS A 98 1.09 12.81 -23.14
N ASN A 99 2.20 12.96 -22.44
CA ASN A 99 2.38 12.37 -21.11
C ASN A 99 1.79 13.35 -20.11
N GLU A 100 0.69 12.97 -19.47
CA GLU A 100 0.09 13.73 -18.38
C GLU A 100 0.43 12.98 -17.08
N SER A 101 1.25 13.57 -16.23
CA SER A 101 1.53 13.05 -14.90
C SER A 101 0.56 13.69 -13.92
N GLU A 102 -0.40 12.92 -13.41
CA GLU A 102 -1.25 13.38 -12.32
C GLU A 102 -0.63 12.92 -11.00
N GLN A 103 -0.37 13.88 -10.11
CA GLN A 103 0.11 13.61 -8.77
C GLN A 103 -1.10 13.55 -7.84
N VAL A 104 -1.36 12.37 -7.29
CA VAL A 104 -2.45 12.17 -6.33
C VAL A 104 -1.83 11.79 -4.99
N VAL A 105 -2.27 12.46 -3.92
CA VAL A 105 -1.88 12.08 -2.55
C VAL A 105 -2.44 10.69 -2.29
N ALA A 106 -1.58 9.78 -1.78
CA ALA A 106 -2.00 8.43 -1.48
C ALA A 106 -3.22 8.39 -0.55
N SER A 107 -4.12 7.44 -0.78
CA SER A 107 -5.21 7.16 0.16
C SER A 107 -4.65 6.67 1.50
N ASP A 108 -5.46 6.78 2.55
CA ASP A 108 -5.06 6.33 3.88
C ASP A 108 -4.67 4.84 3.90
N ASP A 109 -5.38 3.99 3.15
CA ASP A 109 -5.04 2.57 3.00
C ASP A 109 -3.62 2.38 2.45
N VAL A 110 -3.27 3.08 1.37
CA VAL A 110 -1.92 3.01 0.79
C VAL A 110 -0.89 3.53 1.77
N PHE A 111 -1.17 4.63 2.46
CA PHE A 111 -0.25 5.21 3.42
C PHE A 111 0.00 4.25 4.59
N LYS A 112 -1.06 3.62 5.12
CA LYS A 112 -0.95 2.59 6.17
C LYS A 112 -0.17 1.37 5.71
N ARG A 113 -0.33 0.90 4.47
CA ARG A 113 0.48 -0.20 3.92
C ARG A 113 1.97 0.14 3.89
N VAL A 114 2.33 1.35 3.46
CA VAL A 114 3.72 1.84 3.47
C VAL A 114 4.27 1.95 4.89
N MET A 115 3.51 2.54 5.81
CA MET A 115 3.92 2.67 7.22
C MET A 115 4.08 1.30 7.88
N THR A 116 3.15 0.37 7.62
CA THR A 116 3.24 -1.00 8.12
C THR A 116 4.46 -1.71 7.55
N TRP A 117 4.75 -1.56 6.26
CA TRP A 117 5.97 -2.14 5.68
C TRP A 117 7.23 -1.70 6.42
N ASN A 118 7.36 -0.40 6.70
CA ASN A 118 8.56 0.18 7.28
C ASN A 118 8.69 -0.07 8.80
N TYR A 119 7.58 -0.01 9.56
CA TYR A 119 7.62 0.04 11.03
C TYR A 119 6.99 -1.15 11.74
N TYR A 120 6.40 -2.09 11.02
CA TYR A 120 5.78 -3.27 11.64
C TYR A 120 6.84 -4.17 12.31
N LYS A 121 6.67 -4.42 13.60
CA LYS A 121 7.60 -5.21 14.43
C LYS A 121 7.18 -6.67 14.64
N GLY A 122 5.95 -7.04 14.26
CA GLY A 122 5.40 -8.39 14.52
C GLY A 122 6.12 -9.53 13.80
N ASP A 123 6.84 -9.25 12.70
CA ASP A 123 7.61 -10.26 11.96
C ASP A 123 8.94 -10.64 12.64
N GLY A 124 9.34 -9.93 13.70
CA GLY A 124 10.66 -10.03 14.30
C GLY A 124 11.77 -9.37 13.46
N PHE A 125 13.00 -9.44 13.99
CA PHE A 125 14.18 -8.75 13.42
C PHE A 125 15.02 -9.62 12.49
N ASN A 126 14.73 -10.93 12.41
CA ASN A 126 15.53 -11.87 11.63
C ASN A 126 15.06 -11.92 10.18
N PHE A 127 15.93 -11.48 9.27
CA PHE A 127 15.64 -11.52 7.84
C PHE A 127 15.69 -12.96 7.30
N THR A 128 14.59 -13.41 6.68
CA THR A 128 14.49 -14.69 5.97
C THR A 128 13.64 -14.54 4.71
N ILE A 129 13.75 -15.46 3.74
CA ILE A 129 12.89 -15.43 2.55
C ILE A 129 11.40 -15.48 2.94
N PRO A 130 10.94 -16.37 3.85
CA PRO A 130 9.57 -16.34 4.33
C PRO A 130 9.15 -15.02 4.99
N TRP A 131 10.03 -14.36 5.73
CA TRP A 131 9.79 -13.04 6.31
C TRP A 131 9.47 -12.00 5.22
N LEU A 132 10.26 -11.96 4.15
CA LEU A 132 10.05 -11.02 3.06
C LEU A 132 8.74 -11.34 2.32
N LYS A 133 8.49 -12.62 2.01
CA LYS A 133 7.24 -13.04 1.37
C LYS A 133 6.00 -12.67 2.18
N ARG A 134 6.04 -12.78 3.51
CA ARG A 134 4.93 -12.38 4.41
C ARG A 134 4.66 -10.88 4.31
N ARG A 135 5.69 -10.04 4.35
CA ARG A 135 5.54 -8.59 4.21
C ARG A 135 4.97 -8.18 2.86
N ILE A 136 5.42 -8.82 1.78
CA ILE A 136 4.87 -8.59 0.44
C ILE A 136 3.40 -8.98 0.41
N MET A 137 3.04 -10.18 0.92
CA MET A 137 1.62 -10.57 1.00
C MET A 137 0.79 -9.58 1.81
N ARG A 138 1.28 -9.12 2.96
CA ARG A 138 0.59 -8.12 3.78
C ARG A 138 0.35 -6.84 2.99
N PHE A 139 1.36 -6.35 2.27
CA PHE A 139 1.18 -5.17 1.42
C PHE A 139 0.15 -5.41 0.31
N LEU A 140 0.09 -6.60 -0.27
CA LEU A 140 -0.80 -6.91 -1.39
C LEU A 140 -2.26 -7.17 -0.95
N THR A 141 -2.49 -7.83 0.19
CA THR A 141 -3.83 -8.32 0.58
C THR A 141 -4.35 -7.71 1.88
N GLY A 142 -3.48 -7.15 2.72
CA GLY A 142 -3.85 -6.60 4.02
C GLY A 142 -4.51 -5.23 3.90
N VAL A 143 -5.85 -5.19 3.96
CA VAL A 143 -6.64 -3.94 4.04
C VAL A 143 -6.09 -3.07 5.15
N ASP A 144 -5.81 -1.79 4.90
CA ASP A 144 -5.19 -0.86 5.84
C ASP A 144 -3.89 -1.38 6.48
N GLY A 145 -3.12 -2.18 5.75
CA GLY A 145 -1.90 -2.81 6.26
C GLY A 145 -2.14 -3.92 7.29
N VAL A 146 -3.38 -4.42 7.44
CA VAL A 146 -3.71 -5.53 8.37
C VAL A 146 -2.81 -6.73 8.14
N ASP A 147 -2.28 -7.28 9.23
CA ASP A 147 -1.56 -8.53 9.17
C ASP A 147 -2.52 -9.68 8.85
N VAL A 148 -2.33 -10.28 7.68
CA VAL A 148 -3.12 -11.43 7.24
C VAL A 148 -2.32 -12.68 7.54
N LEU A 149 -2.92 -13.60 8.28
CA LEU A 149 -2.43 -14.98 8.43
C LEU A 149 -2.54 -15.68 7.07
N ASN A 150 -1.59 -15.37 6.18
CA ASN A 150 -1.55 -15.93 4.84
C ASN A 150 -0.36 -16.89 4.72
N ASP A 151 -0.70 -18.17 4.68
CA ASP A 151 0.26 -19.25 4.42
C ASP A 151 0.43 -19.54 2.92
N GLN A 152 -0.43 -18.96 2.06
CA GLN A 152 -0.31 -19.08 0.62
C GLN A 152 0.67 -18.03 0.08
N ARG A 153 1.94 -18.42 -0.01
CA ARG A 153 3.07 -17.56 -0.45
C ARG A 153 3.63 -17.96 -1.82
N TRP A 154 2.96 -18.86 -2.53
CA TRP A 154 3.45 -19.46 -3.78
C TRP A 154 3.44 -18.47 -4.95
N SER A 155 2.57 -17.46 -4.93
CA SER A 155 2.49 -16.42 -5.96
C SER A 155 3.66 -15.43 -5.93
N ILE A 156 4.48 -15.45 -4.87
CA ILE A 156 5.65 -14.57 -4.74
C ILE A 156 6.91 -15.41 -4.80
N SER A 157 7.79 -15.07 -5.73
CA SER A 157 9.15 -15.60 -5.79
C SER A 157 10.14 -14.51 -5.37
N VAL A 158 11.18 -14.92 -4.66
CA VAL A 158 12.31 -14.06 -4.29
C VAL A 158 13.58 -14.82 -4.65
N LEU A 159 14.43 -14.22 -5.45
CA LEU A 159 15.71 -14.79 -5.84
C LEU A 159 16.82 -13.76 -5.61
N PHE A 160 17.93 -14.22 -5.05
CA PHE A 160 19.13 -13.41 -4.87
C PHE A 160 20.16 -13.85 -5.91
N SER A 161 20.72 -12.89 -6.63
CA SER A 161 21.83 -13.07 -7.55
C SER A 161 22.98 -12.14 -7.17
N SER A 162 24.11 -12.26 -7.87
CA SER A 162 25.22 -11.30 -7.74
C SER A 162 24.82 -9.87 -8.12
N SER A 163 23.81 -9.70 -8.98
CA SER A 163 23.35 -8.40 -9.47
C SER A 163 22.28 -7.75 -8.60
N GLY A 164 21.61 -8.48 -7.71
CA GLY A 164 20.47 -7.94 -6.98
C GLY A 164 19.57 -8.98 -6.32
N ALA A 165 18.58 -8.52 -5.57
CA ALA A 165 17.39 -9.30 -5.26
C ALA A 165 16.33 -9.07 -6.35
N SER A 166 15.71 -10.13 -6.83
CA SER A 166 14.56 -10.07 -7.73
C SER A 166 13.33 -10.65 -7.04
N ILE A 167 12.25 -9.86 -7.07
CA ILE A 167 10.95 -10.24 -6.55
C ILE A 167 10.03 -10.41 -7.76
N SER A 168 9.40 -11.57 -7.90
CA SER A 168 8.39 -11.82 -8.93
C SER A 168 7.05 -12.05 -8.26
N ILE A 169 6.04 -11.25 -8.64
CA ILE A 169 4.65 -11.40 -8.18
C ILE A 169 3.83 -11.93 -9.35
N VAL A 170 3.29 -13.14 -9.19
CA VAL A 170 2.50 -13.81 -10.21
C VAL A 170 1.02 -13.46 -10.02
N LYS A 171 0.46 -12.65 -10.94
CA LYS A 171 -0.95 -12.21 -10.97
C LYS A 171 -1.85 -13.11 -11.81
N GLY A 172 -1.39 -14.30 -12.17
CA GLY A 172 -2.14 -15.18 -13.03
C GLY A 172 -1.30 -16.34 -13.50
N TYR A 173 -1.97 -17.42 -13.89
CA TYR A 173 -1.31 -18.57 -14.49
C TYR A 173 -1.74 -18.71 -15.96
N ARG A 174 -0.82 -19.22 -16.78
CA ARG A 174 -1.15 -19.58 -18.15
C ARG A 174 -1.74 -20.99 -18.16
N LYS A 175 -2.98 -21.10 -18.63
CA LYS A 175 -3.59 -22.40 -18.94
C LYS A 175 -3.34 -22.71 -20.41
N LEU A 176 -2.77 -23.88 -20.69
CA LEU A 176 -2.73 -24.41 -22.05
C LEU A 176 -4.15 -24.82 -22.43
N THR A 177 -4.72 -24.18 -23.46
CA THR A 177 -6.09 -24.46 -23.92
C THR A 177 -6.14 -25.48 -25.05
N SER A 178 -4.99 -25.85 -25.61
CA SER A 178 -4.88 -26.94 -26.55
C SER A 178 -3.56 -27.68 -26.32
N PRO A 179 -3.51 -28.66 -25.40
CA PRO A 179 -2.51 -29.71 -25.53
C PRO A 179 -2.78 -30.37 -26.90
N SER A 180 -1.75 -30.58 -27.70
CA SER A 180 -1.87 -31.18 -29.03
C SER A 180 -2.46 -32.59 -28.91
N LEU A 181 -3.78 -32.72 -29.02
CA LEU A 181 -4.43 -34.01 -29.16
C LEU A 181 -4.22 -34.46 -30.61
N TYR A 182 -3.79 -35.71 -30.78
CA TYR A 182 -3.59 -36.30 -32.10
C TYR A 182 -4.93 -36.32 -32.86
N ASN A 183 -4.92 -35.87 -34.13
CA ASN A 183 -6.07 -35.90 -35.04
C ASN A 183 -7.30 -35.05 -34.64
N SER A 184 -7.16 -34.06 -33.75
CA SER A 184 -8.27 -33.18 -33.34
C SER A 184 -8.44 -31.90 -34.18
N PHE A 185 -7.60 -31.71 -35.22
CA PHE A 185 -7.61 -30.52 -36.06
C PHE A 185 -7.51 -30.90 -37.54
N THR A 186 -8.16 -30.13 -38.40
CA THR A 186 -8.09 -30.28 -39.86
C THR A 186 -6.70 -29.92 -40.39
N PHE A 187 -6.28 -30.55 -41.49
CA PHE A 187 -4.98 -30.32 -42.12
C PHE A 187 -4.74 -28.82 -42.42
N ASN A 188 -3.50 -28.35 -42.24
CA ASN A 188 -3.03 -26.98 -42.49
C ASN A 188 -3.70 -25.85 -41.69
N THR A 189 -4.45 -26.15 -40.62
CA THR A 189 -5.08 -25.11 -39.79
C THR A 189 -4.19 -24.59 -38.64
N ARG A 190 -3.05 -25.24 -38.38
CA ARG A 190 -2.08 -24.83 -37.35
C ARG A 190 -0.65 -25.08 -37.79
N SER A 191 0.26 -24.24 -37.31
CA SER A 191 1.70 -24.43 -37.51
C SER A 191 2.25 -25.52 -36.59
N PHE A 192 3.28 -26.24 -37.03
CA PHE A 192 4.00 -27.21 -36.19
C PHE A 192 4.52 -26.53 -34.91
N ASN A 193 4.38 -27.18 -33.75
CA ASN A 193 4.70 -26.65 -32.41
C ASN A 193 3.89 -25.41 -31.93
N GLN A 194 2.77 -25.08 -32.57
CA GLN A 194 1.91 -23.98 -32.11
C GLN A 194 1.20 -24.33 -30.78
N LYS A 195 1.70 -23.78 -29.68
CA LYS A 195 1.07 -23.86 -28.35
C LYS A 195 0.15 -22.66 -28.14
N THR A 196 -1.16 -22.90 -28.04
CA THR A 196 -2.14 -21.89 -27.64
C THR A 196 -2.34 -21.92 -26.13
N SER A 197 -2.08 -20.78 -25.48
CA SER A 197 -2.28 -20.59 -24.04
C SER A 197 -3.19 -19.40 -23.79
N VAL A 198 -4.08 -19.51 -22.81
CA VAL A 198 -4.84 -18.38 -22.28
C VAL A 198 -4.23 -17.95 -20.96
N LEU A 199 -4.01 -16.64 -20.81
CA LEU A 199 -3.59 -16.04 -19.55
C LEU A 199 -4.83 -15.76 -18.71
N ILE A 200 -4.97 -16.45 -17.59
CA ILE A 200 -6.04 -16.20 -16.63
C ILE A 200 -5.47 -15.27 -15.57
N LYS A 201 -5.91 -14.01 -15.59
CA LYS A 201 -5.53 -13.00 -14.60
C LYS A 201 -6.33 -13.22 -13.31
N SER A 202 -5.66 -13.23 -12.17
CA SER A 202 -6.31 -13.15 -10.86
C SER A 202 -6.51 -11.69 -10.46
N ASN A 203 -7.66 -11.39 -9.89
CA ASN A 203 -7.94 -10.08 -9.28
C ASN A 203 -7.37 -9.97 -7.85
N GLU A 204 -6.73 -11.03 -7.34
CA GLU A 204 -6.31 -11.13 -5.93
C GLU A 204 -5.16 -10.19 -5.54
N TYR A 205 -4.45 -9.59 -6.51
CA TYR A 205 -3.26 -8.74 -6.26
C TYR A 205 -3.36 -7.38 -6.97
N GLU A 206 -4.45 -6.64 -6.74
CA GLU A 206 -4.68 -5.31 -7.33
C GLU A 206 -3.53 -4.34 -7.01
N PHE A 207 -3.03 -4.35 -5.77
CA PHE A 207 -1.95 -3.49 -5.28
C PHE A 207 -0.54 -3.85 -5.77
N ALA A 208 -0.36 -4.86 -6.61
CA ALA A 208 0.98 -5.26 -7.09
C ALA A 208 1.67 -4.17 -7.93
N SER A 209 0.93 -3.43 -8.75
CA SER A 209 1.47 -2.30 -9.53
C SER A 209 1.94 -1.17 -8.61
N LEU A 210 1.12 -0.85 -7.61
CA LEU A 210 1.45 0.13 -6.59
C LEU A 210 2.68 -0.31 -5.77
N PHE A 211 2.75 -1.59 -5.39
CA PHE A 211 3.89 -2.15 -4.67
C PHE A 211 5.18 -1.98 -5.47
N LYS A 212 5.17 -2.30 -6.77
CA LYS A 212 6.30 -2.07 -7.66
C LYS A 212 6.69 -0.59 -7.67
N GLN A 213 5.73 0.30 -7.85
CA GLN A 213 5.98 1.74 -7.87
C GLN A 213 6.58 2.25 -6.56
N ALA A 214 6.06 1.80 -5.41
CA ALA A 214 6.56 2.19 -4.10
C ALA A 214 7.98 1.66 -3.82
N PHE A 215 8.33 0.51 -4.39
CA PHE A 215 9.71 0.00 -4.39
C PHE A 215 10.63 0.85 -5.27
N ASP A 216 10.22 1.12 -6.51
CA ASP A 216 11.01 1.89 -7.47
C ASP A 216 11.26 3.34 -7.00
N SER A 217 10.30 3.93 -6.27
CA SER A 217 10.43 5.27 -5.68
C SER A 217 11.18 5.29 -4.35
N GLY A 218 11.57 4.13 -3.81
CA GLY A 218 12.31 4.04 -2.55
C GLY A 218 11.49 4.26 -1.27
N LEU A 219 10.16 4.22 -1.36
CA LEU A 219 9.26 4.37 -0.20
C LEU A 219 9.29 3.14 0.73
N LEU A 220 9.60 1.96 0.17
CA LEU A 220 9.64 0.69 0.89
C LEU A 220 11.08 0.33 1.23
N HIS A 221 11.43 0.43 2.51
CA HIS A 221 12.78 0.15 2.97
C HIS A 221 13.06 -1.35 3.08
N MET A 222 14.28 -1.74 2.73
CA MET A 222 14.80 -3.09 2.91
C MET A 222 15.89 -3.09 3.99
N PRO A 223 16.07 -4.20 4.72
CA PRO A 223 17.11 -4.30 5.75
C PRO A 223 18.53 -4.52 5.18
N PHE A 224 18.71 -4.40 3.87
CA PHE A 224 19.98 -4.60 3.18
C PHE A 224 20.13 -3.61 2.01
N TYR A 225 21.36 -3.36 1.60
CA TYR A 225 21.72 -2.34 0.59
C TYR A 225 21.76 -2.84 -0.86
N GLN A 226 21.55 -4.13 -1.08
CA GLN A 226 21.53 -4.72 -2.42
C GLN A 226 20.32 -4.19 -3.22
N PRO A 227 20.48 -3.85 -4.51
CA PRO A 227 19.36 -3.39 -5.34
C PRO A 227 18.27 -4.45 -5.42
N VAL A 228 17.02 -4.02 -5.30
CA VAL A 228 15.84 -4.87 -5.40
C VAL A 228 15.05 -4.49 -6.65
N SER A 229 14.72 -5.49 -7.46
CA SER A 229 13.86 -5.32 -8.63
C SER A 229 12.55 -6.06 -8.43
N VAL A 230 11.42 -5.40 -8.70
CA VAL A 230 10.09 -6.00 -8.61
C VAL A 230 9.54 -6.20 -10.02
N THR A 231 9.16 -7.44 -10.33
CA THR A 231 8.55 -7.83 -11.60
C THR A 231 7.15 -8.38 -11.35
N ILE A 232 6.20 -7.92 -12.15
CA ILE A 232 4.81 -8.39 -12.09
C ILE A 232 4.61 -9.30 -13.30
N VAL A 233 4.26 -10.55 -13.05
CA VAL A 233 4.07 -11.57 -14.07
C VAL A 233 2.58 -11.88 -14.18
N GLY A 234 1.94 -11.47 -15.27
CA GLY A 234 0.51 -11.69 -15.51
C GLY A 234 -0.11 -10.66 -16.43
#